data_AF-A0AAU3G6C3-F1
#
_entry.id   AF-A0AAU3G6C3-F1
#
_cell.length_a   1.000
_cell.length_b   1.000
_cell.length_c   1.000
_cell.angle_alpha   90.00
_cell.angle_beta   90.00
_cell.angle_gamma   90.00
#
_symmetry.space_group_name_H-M   'P 1'
#
loop_
_entity.id
_entity.type
_entity.pdbx_description
1 polymer ?
#
loop_
_entity_poly.entity_id
_entity_poly.type
_entity_poly.pdbx_seq_one_letter_code
_entity_poly.pdbx_strand_id
1 'polypeptide(L)' 'MDQPYLRIIHGDATPEEVAALVIAVATRPTNEVQPTRTRETWRNPSHQLRRVLPTGPGAWRASSRPH' A
#
# COMPACT_ATOMS: atom_id res chain seq x y z
N MET A 1 -4.82 -29.69 -13.26
CA MET A 1 -3.44 -29.70 -12.76
C MET A 1 -3.18 -28.32 -12.21
N ASP A 2 -3.01 -28.23 -10.89
CA ASP A 2 -2.87 -26.97 -10.15
C ASP A 2 -1.44 -26.45 -10.35
N GLN A 3 -1.29 -25.30 -11.03
CA GLN A 3 0.01 -24.72 -11.33
C GLN A 3 0.50 -23.97 -10.08
N PRO A 4 1.74 -24.21 -9.60
CA PRO A 4 2.22 -23.53 -8.41
C PRO A 4 2.30 -22.02 -8.64
N TYR A 5 1.66 -21.25 -7.74
CA TYR A 5 1.63 -19.79 -7.78
C TYR A 5 3.01 -19.14 -7.61
N LEU A 6 4.00 -19.88 -7.08
CA LEU A 6 5.37 -19.43 -6.91
C LEU A 6 6.35 -20.57 -7.19
N ARG A 7 7.36 -20.29 -8.03
CA ARG A 7 8.46 -21.21 -8.32
C ARG A 7 9.74 -20.64 -7.73
N ILE A 8 10.29 -21.31 -6.72
CA ILE A 8 11.59 -20.98 -6.15
C ILE A 8 12.67 -21.52 -7.10
N ILE A 9 13.51 -20.63 -7.62
CA ILE A 9 14.57 -20.99 -8.58
C ILE A 9 15.88 -21.30 -7.86
N HIS A 10 16.18 -20.58 -6.77
CA HIS A 10 17.30 -20.84 -5.88
C HIS A 10 16.86 -20.52 -4.45
N GLY A 11 16.98 -21.48 -3.53
CA GLY A 11 16.47 -21.36 -2.15
C GLY A 11 17.53 -21.02 -1.11
N ASP A 12 18.80 -21.09 -1.48
CA ASP A 12 19.94 -20.74 -0.65
C ASP A 12 20.74 -19.67 -1.39
N ALA A 13 20.65 -18.44 -0.90
CA ALA A 13 21.35 -17.29 -1.46
C ALA A 13 22.58 -17.02 -0.61
N THR A 14 23.73 -16.79 -1.24
CA THR A 14 24.96 -16.54 -0.48
C THR A 14 24.88 -15.18 0.23
N PRO A 15 25.69 -14.95 1.30
CA PRO A 15 25.74 -13.65 1.97
C PRO A 15 26.03 -12.48 1.01
N GLU A 16 26.86 -12.72 -0.01
CA GLU A 16 27.22 -11.74 -1.04
C GLU A 16 26.03 -11.40 -1.94
N GLU A 17 25.23 -12.40 -2.33
CA GLU A 17 24.03 -12.20 -3.15
C GLU A 17 22.96 -11.41 -2.38
N VAL A 18 22.79 -11.70 -1.09
CA VAL A 18 21.92 -10.93 -0.21
C VAL A 18 22.41 -9.48 -0.12
N ALA A 19 23.72 -9.26 0.07
CA ALA A 19 24.30 -7.93 0.11
C ALA A 19 24.08 -7.16 -1.21
N ALA A 20 24.29 -7.82 -2.35
CA ALA A 20 24.05 -7.24 -3.67
C ALA A 20 22.58 -6.84 -3.87
N LEU A 21 21.64 -7.66 -3.42
CA LEU A 21 20.20 -7.34 -3.47
C LEU A 21 19.87 -6.12 -2.60
N VAL A 22 20.40 -6.07 -1.37
CA VAL A 22 20.20 -4.93 -0.47
C VAL A 22 20.76 -3.66 -1.09
N ILE A 23 21.96 -3.70 -1.66
CA ILE A 23 22.56 -2.55 -2.36
C ILE A 23 21.69 -2.12 -3.53
N ALA A 24 21.21 -3.05 -4.36
CA ALA A 24 20.37 -2.75 -5.51
C ALA A 24 19.05 -2.07 -5.10
N VAL A 25 18.42 -2.49 -4.00
CA VAL A 25 17.20 -1.87 -3.48
C VAL A 25 17.49 -0.51 -2.85
N ALA A 26 18.56 -0.41 -2.05
CA ALA A 26 18.92 0.82 -1.35
C ALA A 26 19.39 1.95 -2.28
N THR A 27 20.07 1.60 -3.37
CA THR A 27 20.59 2.55 -4.36
C THR A 27 19.59 2.84 -5.48
N ARG A 28 18.42 2.20 -5.47
CA ARG A 28 17.41 2.40 -6.50
C ARG A 28 16.99 3.87 -6.52
N PRO A 29 17.16 4.59 -7.66
CA PRO A 29 16.74 5.97 -7.75
C PRO A 29 15.23 6.04 -7.56
N THR A 30 14.79 6.88 -6.63
CA THR A 30 13.38 7.22 -6.47
C THR A 30 13.10 8.43 -7.32
N ASN A 31 12.06 8.35 -8.16
CA ASN A 31 11.58 9.53 -8.84
C ASN A 31 10.78 10.35 -7.81
N GLU A 32 11.28 11.54 -7.47
CA GLU A 32 10.55 12.47 -6.59
C GLU A 32 9.31 12.97 -7.34
N VAL A 33 8.20 12.28 -7.14
CA VAL A 33 6.89 12.83 -7.47
C VAL A 33 6.62 13.93 -6.46
N GLN A 34 6.47 15.18 -6.91
CA GLN A 34 6.00 16.25 -6.02
C GLN A 34 4.73 15.76 -5.33
N PRO A 35 4.70 15.72 -3.98
CA PRO A 35 3.51 15.30 -3.27
C PRO A 35 2.41 16.30 -3.63
N THR A 36 1.42 15.84 -4.38
CA THR A 36 0.18 16.60 -4.52
C THR A 36 -0.34 16.79 -3.11
N ARG A 37 -0.64 18.02 -2.70
CA ARG A 37 -1.23 18.31 -1.40
C ARG A 37 -2.54 17.54 -1.28
N THR A 38 -2.51 16.38 -0.63
CA THR A 38 -3.70 15.64 -0.27
C THR A 38 -4.49 16.52 0.69
N ARG A 39 -5.77 16.74 0.40
CA ARG A 39 -6.66 17.48 1.29
C ARG A 39 -6.63 16.80 2.66
N GLU A 40 -6.34 17.55 3.73
CA GLU A 40 -6.31 17.02 5.11
C GLU A 40 -7.70 16.48 5.47
N THR A 41 -7.94 15.20 5.17
CA THR A 41 -9.28 14.61 5.27
C THR A 41 -9.61 14.29 6.72
N TRP A 42 -8.60 13.93 7.52
CA TRP A 42 -8.71 13.69 8.95
C TRP A 42 -9.23 14.89 9.75
N ARG A 43 -8.88 16.11 9.33
CA ARG A 43 -9.30 17.36 9.98
C ARG A 43 -10.58 17.95 9.41
N ASN A 44 -11.27 17.25 8.50
CA ASN A 44 -12.47 17.78 7.87
C ASN A 44 -13.59 18.00 8.92
N PRO A 45 -14.07 19.25 9.13
CA PRO A 45 -15.09 19.56 10.14
C PRO A 45 -16.39 18.77 9.98
N SER A 46 -16.70 18.27 8.77
CA SER A 46 -17.87 17.43 8.54
C SER A 46 -17.86 16.13 9.36
N HIS A 47 -16.69 15.64 9.78
CA HIS A 47 -16.58 14.48 10.67
C HIS A 47 -17.02 14.75 12.11
N GLN A 48 -17.06 16.02 12.53
CA GLN A 48 -17.55 16.41 13.86
C GLN A 48 -19.10 16.38 13.92
N LEU A 49 -19.75 16.36 12.76
CA LEU A 49 -21.20 16.29 12.63
C LEU A 49 -21.64 14.83 12.52
N ARG A 50 -22.72 14.47 13.21
CA ARG A 50 -23.33 13.14 13.10
C ARG A 50 -23.90 12.97 11.67
N ARG A 51 -23.44 11.95 10.95
CA ARG A 51 -24.00 11.55 9.64
C ARG A 51 -24.75 10.23 9.76
N VAL A 52 -25.83 10.08 8.98
CA VAL A 52 -26.53 8.81 8.81
C VAL A 52 -25.60 7.83 8.08
N LEU A 53 -25.36 6.66 8.69
CA LEU A 53 -24.55 5.62 8.07
C LEU A 53 -25.39 4.91 7.00
N PRO A 54 -24.98 4.89 5.72
CA PRO A 54 -25.72 4.20 4.68
C PRO A 54 -25.76 2.70 4.98
N THR A 55 -26.93 2.08 4.80
CA THR A 55 -27.12 0.63 4.85
C THR A 55 -27.25 0.10 3.42
N GLY A 56 -26.69 -1.08 3.15
CA GLY A 56 -26.79 -1.74 1.84
C GLY A 56 -25.45 -2.21 1.26
N PRO A 57 -25.45 -2.78 0.05
CA PRO A 57 -24.25 -3.28 -0.61
C PRO A 57 -23.17 -2.20 -0.73
N GLY A 58 -21.96 -2.49 -0.28
CA GLY A 58 -20.83 -1.56 -0.32
C GLY A 58 -20.72 -0.61 0.89
N ALA A 59 -21.73 -0.53 1.76
CA ALA A 59 -21.69 0.33 2.96
C ALA A 59 -20.49 0.02 3.86
N TRP A 60 -20.20 -1.27 4.07
CA TRP A 60 -19.06 -1.73 4.87
C TRP A 60 -17.70 -1.39 4.24
N ARG A 61 -17.62 -1.29 2.91
CA ARG A 61 -16.39 -0.88 2.21
C ARG A 61 -16.19 0.63 2.21
N ALA A 62 -17.28 1.40 2.33
CA ALA A 62 -17.25 2.86 2.36
C ALA A 62 -16.86 3.40 3.74
N SER A 63 -17.06 2.64 4.83
CA SER A 63 -16.75 3.09 6.21
C SER A 63 -15.26 3.34 6.46
N SER A 64 -14.37 2.68 5.73
CA SER A 64 -12.91 2.78 5.92
C SER A 64 -12.21 3.74 4.95
N ARG A 65 -12.95 4.39 4.04
CA ARG A 65 -12.37 5.30 3.05
C ARG A 65 -12.49 6.77 3.52
N PRO A 66 -11.40 7.55 3.44
CA PRO A 66 -11.49 9.01 3.50
C PRO A 66 -12.38 9.50 2.35
N HIS A 67 -13.23 10.50 2.60
CA HIS A 67 -14.15 11.10 1.64
C HIS A 67 -13.91 12.60 1.51
#